data_AF-A0A258HEN1-F1
#
_entry.id   AF-A0A258HEN1-F1
#
_cell.length_a   1.000
_cell.length_b   1.000
_cell.length_c   1.000
_cell.angle_alpha   90.00
_cell.angle_beta   90.00
_cell.angle_gamma   90.00
#
_symmetry.space_group_name_H-M   'P 1'
#
loop_
_entity.id
_entity.type
_entity.pdbx_description
1 polymer ?
#
loop_
_entity_poly.entity_id
_entity_poly.type
_entity_poly.pdbx_seq_one_letter_code
_entity_poly.pdbx_strand_id
1 'polypeptide(L)'
;GLDFIGFDAARAGALSDQRAWEDEFGVARDDSLLGAAAGEVVERNLLRYRRTPVTVRAAEGAAMADLVRVLLAAARAGSRVDISSAAPLPASLLALLDTGVSALRAASIAIETDARFRERMRDARPARIRLIAPNGAEIARELHVVLDGDPDVAVYAGVVTAAGRVELLAFLREQAVSITAHRFGNPFPAMAELEV
;
A
#
# COMPACT_ATOMS: atom_id res chain seq x y z
N GLY A 1 18.15 -17.41 2.61
CA GLY A 1 16.75 -17.81 2.86
C GLY A 1 16.24 -17.07 4.08
N LEU A 2 14.92 -17.00 4.27
CA LEU A 2 14.36 -16.46 5.52
C LEU A 2 14.64 -17.44 6.66
N ASP A 3 14.97 -16.91 7.85
CA ASP A 3 14.96 -17.71 9.07
C ASP A 3 13.52 -17.99 9.51
N PHE A 4 13.36 -18.88 10.50
CA PHE A 4 12.03 -19.27 10.97
C PHE A 4 11.24 -18.08 11.54
N ILE A 5 11.92 -17.20 12.28
CA ILE A 5 11.29 -16.02 12.90
C ILE A 5 10.78 -15.06 11.82
N GLY A 6 11.62 -14.73 10.83
CA GLY A 6 11.23 -13.87 9.72
C GLY A 6 10.12 -14.47 8.86
N PHE A 7 10.15 -15.79 8.64
CA PHE A 7 9.07 -16.49 7.95
C PHE A 7 7.74 -16.41 8.72
N ASP A 8 7.75 -16.69 10.02
CA ASP A 8 6.53 -16.68 10.84
C ASP A 8 5.95 -15.27 10.96
N ALA A 9 6.80 -14.24 11.13
CA ALA A 9 6.38 -12.85 11.14
C ALA A 9 5.73 -12.43 9.81
N ALA A 10 6.32 -12.82 8.67
CA ALA A 10 5.75 -12.56 7.35
C ALA A 10 4.39 -13.28 7.16
N ARG A 11 4.28 -14.53 7.62
CA ARG A 11 3.04 -15.31 7.60
C ARG A 11 1.95 -14.67 8.47
N ALA A 12 2.27 -14.30 9.70
CA ALA A 12 1.35 -13.62 10.60
C ALA A 12 0.88 -12.29 10.01
N GLY A 13 1.81 -11.55 9.38
CA GLY A 13 1.52 -10.34 8.62
C GLY A 13 0.50 -10.56 7.51
N ALA A 14 0.71 -11.55 6.64
CA ALA A 14 -0.22 -11.86 5.55
C ALA A 14 -1.63 -12.24 6.06
N LEU A 15 -1.72 -12.98 7.16
CA LEU A 15 -3.02 -13.31 7.77
C LEU A 15 -3.70 -12.06 8.37
N SER A 16 -2.91 -11.12 8.92
CA SER A 16 -3.45 -9.84 9.39
C SER A 16 -3.86 -8.94 8.23
N ASP A 17 -3.15 -8.97 7.11
CA ASP A 17 -3.48 -8.22 5.89
C ASP A 17 -4.82 -8.70 5.34
N GLN A 18 -5.05 -10.02 5.31
CA GLN A 18 -6.33 -10.58 4.86
C GLN A 18 -7.49 -10.10 5.72
N ARG A 19 -7.36 -10.18 7.06
CA ARG A 19 -8.40 -9.70 7.99
C ARG A 19 -8.66 -8.20 7.81
N ALA A 20 -7.62 -7.38 7.74
CA ALA A 20 -7.76 -5.95 7.52
C ALA A 20 -8.43 -5.63 6.17
N TRP A 21 -8.22 -6.47 5.15
CA TRP A 21 -8.91 -6.32 3.87
C TRP A 21 -10.39 -6.68 3.95
N GLU A 22 -10.73 -7.79 4.57
CA GLU A 22 -12.13 -8.22 4.76
C GLU A 22 -12.89 -7.22 5.62
N ASP A 23 -12.26 -6.74 6.69
CA ASP A 23 -12.91 -5.83 7.63
C ASP A 23 -13.01 -4.43 7.04
N GLU A 24 -11.91 -3.85 6.52
CA GLU A 24 -11.82 -2.41 6.22
C GLU A 24 -11.54 -2.10 4.75
N PHE A 25 -10.40 -2.56 4.24
CA PHE A 25 -9.85 -1.97 3.01
C PHE A 25 -10.48 -2.49 1.72
N GLY A 26 -11.15 -3.64 1.79
CA GLY A 26 -11.84 -4.27 0.67
C GLY A 26 -13.30 -3.88 0.53
N VAL A 27 -13.83 -3.04 1.42
CA VAL A 27 -15.26 -2.69 1.50
C VAL A 27 -15.43 -1.18 1.32
N ALA A 28 -16.47 -0.77 0.59
CA ALA A 28 -16.93 0.62 0.57
C ALA A 28 -17.98 0.80 1.68
N ARG A 29 -17.79 1.76 2.58
CA ARG A 29 -18.67 2.00 3.73
C ARG A 29 -19.34 3.36 3.65
N ASP A 30 -20.62 3.41 3.97
CA ASP A 30 -21.35 4.65 4.22
C ASP A 30 -21.78 4.71 5.68
N ASP A 31 -20.95 5.38 6.50
CA ASP A 31 -21.23 5.54 7.92
C ASP A 31 -22.12 6.76 8.20
N SER A 32 -22.41 7.58 7.18
CA SER A 32 -23.22 8.80 7.33
C SER A 32 -24.71 8.52 7.40
N LEU A 33 -25.17 7.51 6.63
CA LEU A 33 -26.55 7.05 6.56
C LEU A 33 -27.57 8.19 6.40
N LEU A 34 -27.24 9.21 5.59
CA LEU A 34 -28.06 10.41 5.45
C LEU A 34 -29.46 10.10 4.92
N GLY A 35 -30.47 10.39 5.74
CA GLY A 35 -31.90 10.15 5.43
C GLY A 35 -32.40 8.74 5.78
N ALA A 36 -31.52 7.81 6.16
CA ALA A 36 -31.91 6.42 6.47
C ALA A 36 -32.93 6.34 7.63
N ALA A 37 -32.84 7.23 8.62
CA ALA A 37 -33.79 7.30 9.74
C ALA A 37 -35.22 7.69 9.32
N ALA A 38 -35.37 8.33 8.16
CA ALA A 38 -36.67 8.67 7.57
C ALA A 38 -37.17 7.60 6.56
N GLY A 39 -36.44 6.50 6.39
CA GLY A 39 -36.74 5.45 5.42
C GLY A 39 -36.31 5.77 3.98
N GLU A 40 -35.65 6.91 3.75
CA GLU A 40 -35.29 7.40 2.42
C GLU A 40 -33.83 7.85 2.40
N VAL A 41 -32.96 7.09 1.74
CA VAL A 41 -31.57 7.50 1.52
C VAL A 41 -31.54 8.64 0.51
N VAL A 42 -31.14 9.84 0.94
CA VAL A 42 -31.11 11.04 0.09
C VAL A 42 -29.74 11.29 -0.52
N GLU A 43 -28.69 10.83 0.13
CA GLU A 43 -27.31 10.89 -0.33
C GLU A 43 -26.54 9.71 0.25
N ARG A 44 -25.62 9.17 -0.55
CA ARG A 44 -24.68 8.15 -0.11
C ARG A 44 -23.28 8.73 -0.05
N ASN A 45 -22.61 8.59 1.09
CA ASN A 45 -21.25 9.10 1.30
C ASN A 45 -20.31 7.95 1.63
N LEU A 46 -19.72 7.40 0.57
CA LEU A 46 -18.92 6.20 0.65
C LEU A 46 -17.45 6.55 0.90
N LEU A 47 -16.88 5.98 1.95
CA LEU A 47 -15.44 5.86 2.11
C LEU A 47 -14.99 4.52 1.54
N ARG A 48 -14.02 4.54 0.63
CA ARG A 48 -13.38 3.33 0.09
C ARG A 48 -11.89 3.53 -0.10
N TYR A 49 -11.18 2.41 -0.30
CA TYR A 49 -9.74 2.40 -0.53
C TYR A 49 -9.41 1.99 -1.96
N ARG A 50 -8.48 2.70 -2.59
CA ARG A 50 -8.00 2.41 -3.96
C ARG A 50 -6.50 2.13 -3.92
N ARG A 51 -6.09 1.05 -4.59
CA ARG A 51 -4.68 0.74 -4.82
C ARG A 51 -3.95 1.91 -5.49
N THR A 52 -2.69 2.11 -5.13
CA THR A 52 -1.81 3.10 -5.74
C THR A 52 -0.43 2.49 -6.02
N PRO A 53 0.26 2.89 -7.10
CA PRO A 53 1.63 2.43 -7.34
C PRO A 53 2.58 2.87 -6.22
N VAL A 54 3.52 1.99 -5.84
CA VAL A 54 4.49 2.27 -4.76
C VAL A 54 5.88 1.80 -5.17
N THR A 55 6.90 2.63 -4.94
CA THR A 55 8.28 2.18 -4.96
C THR A 55 8.63 1.57 -3.60
N VAL A 56 8.97 0.28 -3.55
CA VAL A 56 9.41 -0.39 -2.32
C VAL A 56 10.94 -0.41 -2.31
N ARG A 57 11.55 0.24 -1.33
CA ARG A 57 13.01 0.31 -1.17
C ARG A 57 13.45 -0.48 0.05
N ALA A 58 14.20 -1.57 -0.15
CA ALA A 58 15.00 -2.21 0.89
C ALA A 58 16.41 -1.61 0.89
N ALA A 59 16.70 -0.76 1.88
CA ALA A 59 17.97 -0.07 2.03
C ALA A 59 19.11 -1.00 2.48
N GLU A 60 20.33 -0.47 2.55
CA GLU A 60 21.46 -1.22 3.10
C GLU A 60 21.18 -1.60 4.57
N GLY A 61 21.43 -2.87 4.92
CA GLY A 61 21.10 -3.41 6.24
C GLY A 61 19.62 -3.76 6.46
N ALA A 62 18.73 -3.58 5.47
CA ALA A 62 17.35 -4.05 5.56
C ALA A 62 17.28 -5.58 5.63
N ALA A 63 16.42 -6.10 6.51
CA ALA A 63 16.19 -7.53 6.61
C ALA A 63 15.38 -8.03 5.41
N MET A 64 15.78 -9.18 4.83
CA MET A 64 15.03 -9.80 3.73
C MET A 64 13.61 -10.20 4.15
N ALA A 65 13.41 -10.54 5.43
CA ALA A 65 12.10 -10.83 6.00
C ALA A 65 11.15 -9.63 5.93
N ASP A 66 11.68 -8.43 6.21
CA ASP A 66 10.93 -7.18 6.15
C ASP A 66 10.51 -6.84 4.72
N LEU A 67 11.42 -7.04 3.75
CA LEU A 67 11.07 -6.92 2.34
C LEU A 67 9.95 -7.88 1.95
N VAL A 68 10.07 -9.15 2.28
CA VAL A 68 9.02 -10.14 1.98
C VAL A 68 7.70 -9.77 2.64
N ARG A 69 7.72 -9.36 3.92
CA ARG A 69 6.53 -8.90 4.65
C ARG A 69 5.83 -7.74 3.94
N VAL A 70 6.58 -6.73 3.49
CA VAL A 70 6.04 -5.58 2.75
C VAL A 70 5.51 -5.97 1.38
N LEU A 71 6.19 -6.87 0.67
CA LEU A 71 5.71 -7.38 -0.62
C LEU A 71 4.42 -8.20 -0.48
N LEU A 72 4.21 -8.91 0.63
CA LEU A 72 2.94 -9.59 0.93
C LEU A 72 1.79 -8.58 1.11
N ALA A 73 2.02 -7.47 1.81
CA ALA A 73 1.03 -6.38 1.91
C ALA A 73 0.71 -5.78 0.52
N ALA A 74 1.73 -5.55 -0.31
CA ALA A 74 1.56 -5.06 -1.67
C ALA A 74 0.72 -6.01 -2.54
N ALA A 75 1.00 -7.32 -2.44
CA ALA A 75 0.23 -8.36 -3.12
C ALA A 75 -1.22 -8.36 -2.65
N ARG A 76 -1.47 -8.24 -1.33
CA ARG A 76 -2.84 -8.18 -0.81
C ARG A 76 -3.60 -6.96 -1.30
N ALA A 77 -2.95 -5.79 -1.33
CA ALA A 77 -3.54 -4.55 -1.85
C ALA A 77 -3.74 -4.56 -3.37
N GLY A 78 -3.06 -5.47 -4.09
CA GLY A 78 -3.06 -5.52 -5.55
C GLY A 78 -2.38 -4.31 -6.20
N SER A 79 -1.49 -3.64 -5.47
CA SER A 79 -0.76 -2.45 -5.92
C SER A 79 0.40 -2.82 -6.82
N ARG A 80 0.64 -2.00 -7.85
CA ARG A 80 1.83 -2.12 -8.72
C ARG A 80 3.05 -1.66 -7.93
N VAL A 81 4.10 -2.47 -7.89
CA VAL A 81 5.33 -2.14 -7.14
C VAL A 81 6.57 -2.10 -8.02
N ASP A 82 7.36 -1.05 -7.85
CA ASP A 82 8.73 -0.96 -8.35
C ASP A 82 9.66 -1.31 -7.18
N ILE A 83 10.39 -2.42 -7.28
CA ILE A 83 11.21 -2.97 -6.20
C ILE A 83 12.64 -2.47 -6.36
N SER A 84 13.19 -1.86 -5.32
CA SER A 84 14.60 -1.49 -5.23
C SER A 84 15.20 -2.15 -3.99
N SER A 85 16.32 -2.84 -4.15
CA SER A 85 17.00 -3.53 -3.04
C SER A 85 18.50 -3.29 -3.06
N ALA A 86 19.09 -3.03 -1.89
CA ALA A 86 20.54 -2.94 -1.71
C ALA A 86 21.23 -4.29 -1.89
N ALA A 87 20.56 -5.36 -1.48
CA ALA A 87 21.05 -6.72 -1.58
C ALA A 87 20.37 -7.47 -2.75
N PRO A 88 21.06 -8.43 -3.39
CA PRO A 88 20.43 -9.31 -4.37
C PRO A 88 19.20 -10.02 -3.80
N LEU A 89 18.14 -10.11 -4.61
CA LEU A 89 16.95 -10.87 -4.23
C LEU A 89 17.22 -12.38 -4.32
N PRO A 90 16.65 -13.21 -3.42
CA PRO A 90 16.78 -14.65 -3.51
C PRO A 90 16.22 -15.19 -4.84
N ALA A 91 16.89 -16.18 -5.43
CA ALA A 91 16.45 -16.80 -6.69
C ALA A 91 15.02 -17.38 -6.61
N SER A 92 14.62 -17.89 -5.44
CA SER A 92 13.25 -18.39 -5.22
C SER A 92 12.20 -17.27 -5.28
N LEU A 93 12.53 -16.07 -4.81
CA LEU A 93 11.64 -14.91 -4.93
C LEU A 93 11.54 -14.47 -6.39
N LEU A 94 12.66 -14.38 -7.11
CA LEU A 94 12.66 -14.05 -8.53
C LEU A 94 11.85 -15.05 -9.35
N ALA A 95 12.06 -16.35 -9.14
CA ALA A 95 11.28 -17.40 -9.80
C ALA A 95 9.78 -17.28 -9.52
N LEU A 96 9.38 -16.97 -8.29
CA LEU A 96 7.97 -16.75 -7.94
C LEU A 96 7.37 -15.58 -8.74
N LEU A 97 8.13 -14.51 -8.96
CA LEU A 97 7.70 -13.35 -9.75
C LEU A 97 7.59 -13.69 -11.25
N ASP A 98 8.51 -14.49 -11.77
CA ASP A 98 8.54 -14.88 -13.19
C ASP A 98 7.43 -15.88 -13.57
N THR A 99 6.99 -16.73 -12.64
CA THR A 99 5.97 -17.75 -12.92
C THR A 99 4.58 -17.18 -13.22
N GLY A 100 4.31 -15.91 -12.89
CA GLY A 100 2.99 -15.29 -13.02
C GLY A 100 1.92 -15.82 -12.05
N VAL A 101 2.28 -16.77 -11.18
CA VAL A 101 1.39 -17.34 -10.14
C VAL A 101 1.26 -16.40 -8.94
N SER A 102 2.23 -15.48 -8.76
CA SER A 102 2.21 -14.52 -7.67
C SER A 102 1.12 -13.45 -7.86
N ALA A 103 0.36 -13.16 -6.80
CA ALA A 103 -0.53 -12.01 -6.75
C ALA A 103 0.23 -10.66 -6.71
N LEU A 104 1.55 -10.69 -6.52
CA LEU A 104 2.39 -9.50 -6.51
C LEU A 104 2.53 -8.92 -7.92
N ARG A 105 2.14 -7.65 -8.09
CA ARG A 105 2.29 -6.92 -9.35
C ARG A 105 3.61 -6.16 -9.40
N ALA A 106 4.71 -6.90 -9.41
CA ALA A 106 6.05 -6.33 -9.58
C ALA A 106 6.22 -5.80 -11.01
N ALA A 107 6.60 -4.54 -11.13
CA ALA A 107 6.75 -3.87 -12.41
C ALA A 107 8.21 -3.65 -12.83
N SER A 108 9.09 -3.46 -11.86
CA SER A 108 10.52 -3.41 -12.06
C SER A 108 11.24 -3.91 -10.82
N ILE A 109 12.47 -4.39 -11.01
CA ILE A 109 13.37 -4.81 -9.95
C ILE A 109 14.73 -4.17 -10.23
N ALA A 110 15.25 -3.40 -9.27
CA ALA A 110 16.57 -2.79 -9.31
C ALA A 110 17.39 -3.26 -8.10
N ILE A 111 18.60 -3.77 -8.37
CA ILE A 111 19.60 -4.03 -7.33
C ILE A 111 20.57 -2.85 -7.34
N GLU A 112 20.49 -2.00 -6.33
CA GLU A 112 21.21 -0.73 -6.28
C GLU A 112 21.53 -0.31 -4.84
N THR A 113 22.68 0.33 -4.65
CA THR A 113 23.12 0.90 -3.36
C THR A 113 22.23 2.06 -2.95
N ASP A 114 22.31 2.45 -1.67
CA ASP A 114 21.54 3.61 -1.17
C ASP A 114 21.96 4.92 -1.86
N ALA A 115 23.22 5.04 -2.26
CA ALA A 115 23.71 6.18 -3.03
C ALA A 115 23.05 6.26 -4.42
N ARG A 116 23.01 5.16 -5.16
CA ARG A 116 22.39 5.11 -6.50
C ARG A 116 20.88 5.31 -6.46
N PHE A 117 20.22 4.70 -5.46
CA PHE A 117 18.79 4.92 -5.26
C PHE A 117 18.49 6.41 -5.06
N ARG A 118 19.24 7.08 -4.16
CA ARG A 118 19.09 8.51 -3.92
C ARG A 118 19.33 9.34 -5.18
N GLU A 119 20.41 9.07 -5.91
CA GLU A 119 20.69 9.79 -7.17
C GLU A 119 19.52 9.69 -8.15
N ARG A 120 18.96 8.49 -8.34
CA ARG A 120 17.80 8.26 -9.21
C ARG A 120 16.52 8.95 -8.72
N MET A 121 16.34 9.11 -7.41
CA MET A 121 15.16 9.77 -6.82
C MET A 121 15.13 11.28 -7.07
N ARG A 122 16.25 11.91 -7.45
CA ARG A 122 16.27 13.33 -7.82
C ARG A 122 15.33 13.64 -8.98
N ASP A 123 15.26 12.73 -9.95
CA ASP A 123 14.47 12.88 -11.17
C ASP A 123 13.19 12.03 -11.15
N ALA A 124 13.24 10.80 -10.66
CA ALA A 124 12.13 9.85 -10.79
C ALA A 124 10.89 10.22 -9.95
N ARG A 125 11.10 10.79 -8.75
CA ARG A 125 10.07 11.32 -7.82
C ARG A 125 8.74 10.56 -7.82
N PRO A 126 8.73 9.25 -7.48
CA PRO A 126 7.49 8.48 -7.43
C PRO A 126 6.57 9.02 -6.33
N ALA A 127 5.26 9.02 -6.55
CA ALA A 127 4.31 9.56 -5.57
C ALA A 127 4.38 8.90 -4.18
N ARG A 128 4.85 7.65 -4.10
CA ARG A 128 5.00 6.91 -2.83
C ARG A 128 6.23 6.04 -2.81
N ILE A 129 6.97 6.12 -1.69
CA ILE A 129 8.11 5.27 -1.38
C ILE A 129 7.84 4.56 -0.06
N ARG A 130 7.78 3.22 -0.07
CA ARG A 130 7.85 2.42 1.15
C ARG A 130 9.31 2.06 1.42
N LEU A 131 9.92 2.75 2.38
CA LEU A 131 11.32 2.59 2.75
C LEU A 131 11.44 1.58 3.91
N ILE A 132 12.22 0.53 3.69
CA ILE A 132 12.57 -0.50 4.66
C ILE A 132 14.04 -0.29 5.00
N ALA A 133 14.32 0.10 6.25
CA ALA A 133 15.68 0.33 6.71
C ALA A 133 15.77 0.22 8.24
N PRO A 134 16.91 -0.19 8.81
CA PRO A 134 17.11 -0.27 10.26
C PRO A 134 16.97 1.10 10.96
N ASN A 135 17.39 2.19 10.31
CA ASN A 135 17.24 3.57 10.78
C ASN A 135 16.30 4.38 9.87
N GLY A 136 15.07 3.88 9.69
CA GLY A 136 14.10 4.43 8.71
C GLY A 136 13.93 5.95 8.76
N ALA A 137 13.78 6.54 9.96
CA ALA A 137 13.59 7.98 10.10
C ALA A 137 14.80 8.80 9.63
N GLU A 138 16.03 8.33 9.90
CA GLU A 138 17.25 9.00 9.50
C GLU A 138 17.42 8.96 7.97
N ILE A 139 17.25 7.77 7.39
CA ILE A 139 17.39 7.56 5.94
C ILE A 139 16.28 8.29 5.18
N ALA A 140 15.06 8.35 5.74
CA ALA A 140 13.99 9.16 5.17
C ALA A 140 14.32 10.65 5.16
N ARG A 141 14.93 11.18 6.23
CA ARG A 141 15.37 12.57 6.28
C ARG A 141 16.41 12.87 5.20
N GLU A 142 17.37 11.96 4.98
CA GLU A 142 18.33 12.09 3.87
C GLU A 142 17.64 12.06 2.51
N LEU A 143 16.68 11.16 2.34
CA LEU A 143 15.90 11.06 1.10
C LEU A 143 15.07 12.33 0.85
N HIS A 144 14.49 12.94 1.88
CA HIS A 144 13.77 14.21 1.74
C HIS A 144 14.66 15.36 1.26
N VAL A 145 15.93 15.41 1.68
CA VAL A 145 16.90 16.38 1.15
C VAL A 145 17.14 16.16 -0.34
N VAL A 146 17.25 14.89 -0.76
CA VAL A 146 17.44 14.52 -2.17
C VAL A 146 16.23 14.86 -3.02
N LEU A 147 15.03 14.70 -2.46
CA LEU A 147 13.76 15.06 -3.08
C LEU A 147 13.47 16.57 -3.05
N ASP A 148 14.35 17.38 -2.47
CA ASP A 148 14.13 18.83 -2.28
C ASP A 148 12.81 19.15 -1.55
N GLY A 149 12.42 18.28 -0.61
CA GLY A 149 11.18 18.43 0.16
C GLY A 149 9.89 18.34 -0.65
N ASP A 150 9.92 17.69 -1.82
CA ASP A 150 8.76 17.56 -2.71
C ASP A 150 7.51 17.03 -1.98
N PRO A 151 6.43 17.83 -1.85
CA PRO A 151 5.22 17.41 -1.15
C PRO A 151 4.41 16.35 -1.91
N ASP A 152 4.68 16.13 -3.21
CA ASP A 152 4.01 15.10 -4.00
C ASP A 152 4.59 13.69 -3.75
N VAL A 153 5.72 13.59 -3.04
CA VAL A 153 6.39 12.33 -2.71
C VAL A 153 6.19 11.96 -1.25
N ALA A 154 5.30 10.99 -0.99
CA ALA A 154 5.12 10.44 0.35
C ALA A 154 6.16 9.34 0.66
N VAL A 155 6.95 9.53 1.71
CA VAL A 155 7.95 8.55 2.18
C VAL A 155 7.43 7.83 3.44
N TYR A 156 7.09 6.55 3.29
CA TYR A 156 6.68 5.65 4.37
C TYR A 156 7.90 4.93 4.94
N ALA A 157 8.48 5.47 6.01
CA ALA A 157 9.72 4.97 6.62
C ALA A 157 9.53 4.36 8.02
N GLY A 158 8.27 4.11 8.41
CA GLY A 158 7.96 3.43 9.66
C GLY A 158 8.53 2.01 9.69
N VAL A 159 8.76 1.50 10.91
CA VAL A 159 9.19 0.12 11.13
C VAL A 159 8.21 -0.85 10.46
N VAL A 160 8.73 -1.88 9.80
CA VAL A 160 7.90 -2.91 9.18
C VAL A 160 7.10 -3.64 10.26
N THR A 161 5.80 -3.79 10.06
CA THR A 161 4.90 -4.34 11.06
C THR A 161 4.06 -5.50 10.54
N ALA A 162 3.81 -6.49 11.39
CA ALA A 162 2.84 -7.55 11.11
C ALA A 162 1.39 -7.04 11.09
N ALA A 163 1.10 -5.84 11.61
CA ALA A 163 -0.24 -5.28 11.64
C ALA A 163 -0.68 -4.81 10.24
N GLY A 164 -1.53 -5.60 9.58
CA GLY A 164 -2.02 -5.29 8.24
C GLY A 164 -2.84 -4.00 8.15
N ARG A 165 -3.54 -3.64 9.23
CA ARG A 165 -4.23 -2.34 9.39
C ARG A 165 -3.31 -1.12 9.19
N VAL A 166 -2.00 -1.29 9.41
CA VAL A 166 -1.01 -0.21 9.26
C VAL A 166 -0.23 -0.39 7.97
N GLU A 167 0.29 -1.59 7.72
CA GLU A 167 1.21 -1.82 6.58
C GLU A 167 0.50 -1.64 5.22
N LEU A 168 -0.80 -1.98 5.10
CA LEU A 168 -1.55 -1.82 3.86
C LEU A 168 -1.77 -0.35 3.45
N LEU A 169 -1.71 0.60 4.38
CA LEU A 169 -1.96 2.03 4.09
C LEU A 169 -0.91 2.64 3.15
N ALA A 170 0.31 2.10 3.13
CA ALA A 170 1.33 2.53 2.17
C ALA A 170 0.88 2.30 0.71
N PHE A 171 0.08 1.26 0.49
CA PHE A 171 -0.35 0.78 -0.83
C PHE A 171 -1.74 1.25 -1.25
N LEU A 172 -2.44 2.00 -0.39
CA LEU A 172 -3.81 2.42 -0.60
C LEU A 172 -3.96 3.94 -0.49
N ARG A 173 -4.93 4.49 -1.23
CA ARG A 173 -5.43 5.85 -1.09
C ARG A 173 -6.89 5.78 -0.69
N GLU A 174 -7.24 6.56 0.32
CA GLU A 174 -8.64 6.79 0.66
C GLU A 174 -9.32 7.58 -0.46
N GLN A 175 -10.60 7.27 -0.67
CA GLN A 175 -11.45 7.95 -1.62
C GLN A 175 -12.84 8.08 -1.02
N ALA A 176 -13.31 9.32 -0.93
CA ALA A 176 -14.72 9.62 -0.69
C ALA A 176 -15.46 9.67 -2.03
N VAL A 177 -16.65 9.05 -2.09
CA VAL A 177 -17.58 9.14 -3.22
C VAL A 177 -18.93 9.56 -2.66
N SER A 178 -19.37 10.76 -3.02
CA SER A 178 -20.70 11.25 -2.67
C SER A 178 -21.64 11.09 -3.87
N ILE A 179 -22.81 10.51 -3.61
CA ILE A 179 -23.81 10.18 -4.63
C ILE A 179 -25.16 10.71 -4.17
N THR A 180 -25.68 11.71 -4.87
CA THR A 180 -27.05 12.18 -4.65
C THR A 180 -28.03 11.07 -5.03
N ALA A 181 -28.88 10.67 -4.08
CA ALA A 181 -29.87 9.60 -4.23
C ALA A 181 -31.30 10.15 -4.36
N HIS A 182 -31.43 11.39 -4.83
CA HIS A 182 -32.71 12.04 -5.11
C HIS A 182 -32.68 12.79 -6.44
N ARG A 183 -33.85 13.06 -7.02
CA ARG A 183 -34.05 13.93 -8.17
C ARG A 183 -35.05 15.02 -7.82
N PHE A 184 -34.56 16.26 -7.71
CA PHE A 184 -35.35 17.42 -7.28
C PHE A 184 -36.05 17.19 -5.93
N GLY A 185 -35.37 16.54 -4.98
CA GLY A 185 -35.91 16.22 -3.65
C GLY A 185 -36.76 14.95 -3.59
N ASN A 186 -37.15 14.36 -4.73
CA ASN A 186 -37.82 13.05 -4.73
C ASN A 186 -36.79 11.93 -4.63
N PRO A 187 -36.94 10.96 -3.72
CA PRO A 187 -36.06 9.80 -3.64
C PRO A 187 -35.90 9.11 -4.99
N PHE A 188 -34.68 8.67 -5.28
CA PHE A 188 -34.36 7.96 -6.50
C PHE A 188 -33.74 6.58 -6.16
N PRO A 189 -34.58 5.54 -5.99
CA PRO A 189 -34.16 4.24 -5.46
C PRO A 189 -32.96 3.60 -6.19
N ALA A 190 -32.88 3.76 -7.50
CA ALA A 190 -31.78 3.23 -8.30
C ALA A 190 -30.39 3.75 -7.85
N MET A 191 -30.31 4.98 -7.31
CA MET A 191 -29.05 5.53 -6.78
C MET A 191 -28.83 5.13 -5.32
N ALA A 192 -29.90 5.00 -4.54
CA ALA A 192 -29.86 4.50 -3.17
C ALA A 192 -29.35 3.05 -3.11
N GLU A 193 -29.74 2.22 -4.07
CA GLU A 193 -29.46 0.78 -4.12
C GLU A 193 -28.22 0.42 -4.96
N LEU A 194 -27.52 1.40 -5.53
CA LEU A 194 -26.39 1.16 -6.43
C LEU A 194 -25.29 0.32 -5.74
N GLU A 195 -24.85 -0.76 -6.36
CA GLU A 195 -23.69 -1.53 -5.91
C GLU A 195 -22.39 -0.73 -6.13
N VAL A 196 -21.53 -0.66 -5.11
CA VAL A 196 -20.37 0.26 -5.03
C VAL A 196 -19.10 -0.39 -4.52
#